data_AF-A0A660QI36-F1
#
_entry.id   AF-A0A660QI36-F1
#
_cell.length_a   1.000
_cell.length_b   1.000
_cell.length_c   1.000
_cell.angle_alpha   90.00
_cell.angle_beta   90.00
_cell.angle_gamma   90.00
#
_symmetry.space_group_name_H-M   'P 1'
#
loop_
_entity.id
_entity.type
_entity.pdbx_description
1 polymer ?
#
loop_
_entity_poly.entity_id
_entity_poly.type
_entity_poly.pdbx_seq_one_letter_code
_entity_poly.pdbx_strand_id
1 'polypeptide(L)' 'MKVFVSMDLEGLAGIASWSEVAPKISKEVAELVEEHVKAVLRGIEESGVSVDQVLIADSHASGDNIPYAITRECTNVSVV' A
#
# COMPACT_ATOMS: atom_id res chain seq x y z
N MET A 1 -16.97 -10.01 0.43
CA MET A 1 -15.66 -10.71 0.48
C MET A 1 -14.68 -9.91 1.35
N LYS A 2 -13.69 -10.56 1.99
CA LYS A 2 -12.57 -9.86 2.66
C LYS A 2 -11.28 -10.08 1.88
N VAL A 3 -10.49 -9.00 1.72
CA VAL A 3 -9.20 -9.02 1.04
C VAL A 3 -8.11 -8.62 2.01
N PHE A 4 -7.01 -9.36 2.01
CA PHE A 4 -5.80 -9.03 2.76
C PHE A 4 -4.67 -8.73 1.77
N VAL A 5 -3.96 -7.64 2.00
CA VAL A 5 -2.80 -7.20 1.22
C VAL A 5 -1.63 -7.06 2.17
N SER A 6 -0.56 -7.83 1.95
CA SER A 6 0.73 -7.62 2.60
C SER A 6 1.60 -6.84 1.63
N MET A 7 1.98 -5.62 2.02
CA MET A 7 2.75 -4.71 1.18
C MET A 7 4.18 -4.64 1.69
N ASP A 8 5.14 -4.88 0.80
CA ASP A 8 6.57 -4.77 1.06
C ASP A 8 7.20 -3.83 0.02
N LEU A 9 8.35 -3.22 0.33
CA LEU A 9 8.91 -2.16 -0.52
C LEU A 9 9.94 -2.65 -1.54
N GLU A 10 10.75 -3.64 -1.19
CA GLU A 10 11.88 -4.13 -1.98
C GLU A 10 11.43 -4.67 -3.35
N GLY A 11 10.18 -5.12 -3.45
CA GLY A 11 9.57 -5.66 -4.66
C GLY A 11 8.70 -4.66 -5.45
N LEU A 12 8.57 -3.41 -5.01
CA LEU A 12 7.76 -2.42 -5.73
C LEU A 12 8.40 -2.03 -7.05
N ALA A 13 7.56 -1.78 -8.06
CA ALA A 13 8.06 -1.27 -9.33
C ALA A 13 8.68 0.12 -9.12
N GLY A 14 9.83 0.36 -9.73
CA GLY A 14 10.58 1.60 -9.55
C GLY A 14 11.59 1.58 -8.40
N ILE A 15 11.54 0.58 -7.50
CA ILE A 15 12.59 0.34 -6.51
C ILE A 15 13.67 -0.55 -7.14
N ALA A 16 14.92 -0.09 -7.13
CA ALA A 16 16.05 -0.80 -7.73
C ALA A 16 17.14 -1.17 -6.73
N SER A 17 17.10 -0.61 -5.53
CA SER A 17 18.13 -0.77 -4.52
C SER A 17 17.60 -0.73 -3.10
N TRP A 18 18.31 -1.42 -2.21
CA TRP A 18 18.06 -1.41 -0.76
C TRP A 18 18.16 -0.02 -0.14
N SER A 19 18.97 0.87 -0.70
CA SER A 19 19.14 2.25 -0.19
C SER A 19 17.92 3.14 -0.38
N GLU A 20 16.96 2.75 -1.23
CA GLU A 20 15.72 3.50 -1.45
C GLU A 20 14.66 3.18 -0.39
N VAL A 21 14.78 2.02 0.26
CA VAL A 21 13.80 1.51 1.22
C VAL A 21 14.33 1.48 2.66
N ALA A 22 15.65 1.57 2.85
CA ALA A 22 16.27 1.55 4.17
C ALA A 22 17.31 2.68 4.36
N PRO A 23 17.43 3.26 5.58
CA PRO A 23 16.64 2.97 6.78
C PRO A 23 15.27 3.66 6.82
N LYS A 24 15.02 4.61 5.90
CA LYS A 24 13.76 5.32 5.77
C LYS A 24 13.55 5.73 4.32
N ILE A 25 12.32 5.62 3.83
CA ILE A 25 11.95 6.04 2.49
C ILE A 25 12.06 7.56 2.31
N SER A 26 12.42 7.97 1.10
CA SER A 26 12.32 9.37 0.68
C SER A 26 10.87 9.78 0.43
N LYS A 27 10.62 11.07 0.19
CA LYS A 27 9.28 11.55 -0.17
C LYS A 27 8.82 10.98 -1.51
N GLU A 28 9.74 10.89 -2.47
CA GLU A 28 9.50 10.34 -3.80
C GLU A 28 9.11 8.85 -3.71
N VAL A 29 9.80 8.08 -2.86
CA VAL A 29 9.44 6.67 -2.61
C VAL A 29 8.09 6.56 -1.90
N ALA A 30 7.78 7.44 -0.95
CA ALA A 30 6.47 7.45 -0.30
C ALA A 30 5.32 7.75 -1.30
N GLU A 31 5.55 8.64 -2.27
CA GLU A 31 4.60 8.93 -3.35
C GLU A 31 4.40 7.70 -4.25
N LEU A 32 5.47 6.97 -4.58
CA LEU A 32 5.38 5.70 -5.32
C LEU A 32 4.58 4.65 -4.55
N VAL A 33 4.83 4.49 -3.25
CA VAL A 33 4.06 3.58 -2.38
C VAL A 33 2.58 3.91 -2.43
N GLU A 34 2.23 5.19 -2.28
CA GLU A 34 0.84 5.64 -2.36
C GLU A 34 0.21 5.32 -3.72
N GLU A 35 0.91 5.58 -4.82
CA GLU A 35 0.46 5.26 -6.17
C GLU A 35 0.17 3.75 -6.33
N HIS A 36 1.09 2.90 -5.87
CA HIS A 36 0.95 1.45 -5.94
C HIS A 36 -0.22 0.94 -5.11
N VAL A 37 -0.40 1.43 -3.88
CA VAL A 37 -1.54 1.03 -3.04
C VAL A 37 -2.86 1.48 -3.68
N LYS A 38 -2.93 2.72 -4.21
CA LYS A 38 -4.11 3.21 -4.92
C LYS A 38 -4.41 2.39 -6.18
N ALA A 39 -3.40 1.92 -6.90
CA ALA A 39 -3.59 1.04 -8.06
C ALA A 39 -4.21 -0.30 -7.67
N VAL A 40 -3.77 -0.91 -6.56
CA VAL A 40 -4.38 -2.16 -6.04
C VAL A 40 -5.83 -1.93 -5.64
N LEU A 41 -6.12 -0.87 -4.89
CA LEU A 41 -7.48 -0.54 -4.46
C LEU A 41 -8.42 -0.33 -5.65
N ARG A 42 -7.95 0.39 -6.68
CA ARG A 42 -8.70 0.60 -7.92
C ARG A 42 -8.95 -0.72 -8.65
N GLY A 43 -7.95 -1.59 -8.75
CA GLY A 43 -8.12 -2.91 -9.36
C GLY A 43 -9.14 -3.80 -8.63
N ILE A 44 -9.19 -3.69 -7.29
CA ILE A 44 -10.22 -4.36 -6.49
C ILE A 44 -11.61 -3.81 -6.82
N GLU A 45 -11.78 -2.48 -6.89
CA GLU A 45 -13.04 -1.84 -7.26
C GLU A 45 -13.49 -2.21 -8.69
N GLU A 46 -12.58 -2.12 -9.66
CA GLU A 46 -12.82 -2.44 -11.08
C GLU A 46 -13.11 -3.92 -11.33
N SER A 47 -12.75 -4.82 -10.39
CA SER A 47 -13.06 -6.25 -10.50
C SER A 47 -14.56 -6.56 -10.52
N GLY A 48 -15.40 -5.64 -10.05
CA GLY A 48 -16.85 -5.83 -9.94
C GLY A 48 -17.26 -6.80 -8.82
N VAL A 49 -16.31 -7.31 -8.04
CA VAL A 49 -16.58 -8.18 -6.88
C VAL A 49 -16.93 -7.32 -5.66
N SER A 50 -18.01 -7.67 -4.96
CA SER A 50 -18.37 -7.00 -3.71
C SER A 50 -17.39 -7.35 -2.58
N VAL A 51 -16.56 -6.38 -2.20
CA VAL A 51 -15.56 -6.46 -1.13
C VAL A 51 -16.01 -5.64 0.08
N ASP A 52 -16.24 -6.32 1.19
CA ASP A 52 -16.73 -5.73 2.45
C ASP A 52 -15.60 -5.04 3.22
N GLN A 53 -14.38 -5.56 3.08
CA GLN A 53 -13.21 -5.10 3.83
C GLN A 53 -11.93 -5.38 3.05
N VAL A 54 -11.04 -4.40 3.00
CA VAL A 54 -9.64 -4.54 2.60
C VAL A 54 -8.76 -4.20 3.80
N LEU A 55 -7.91 -5.13 4.21
CA LEU A 55 -6.87 -4.89 5.20
C LEU A 55 -5.52 -4.87 4.51
N ILE A 56 -4.79 -3.78 4.66
CA ILE A 56 -3.44 -3.62 4.12
C ILE A 56 -2.48 -3.61 5.30
N ALA A 57 -1.56 -4.57 5.34
CA ALA A 57 -0.48 -4.59 6.30
C ALA A 57 0.77 -4.00 5.66
N ASP A 58 1.31 -2.95 6.26
CA ASP A 58 2.66 -2.49 5.96
C ASP A 58 3.65 -3.52 6.53
N SER A 59 4.15 -4.36 5.65
CA SER A 59 4.98 -5.52 6.01
C SER A 59 6.48 -5.20 5.87
N HIS A 60 6.83 -3.96 5.51
CA HIS A 60 8.20 -3.53 5.36
C HIS A 60 8.76 -2.96 6.67
N ALA A 61 9.92 -3.46 7.08
CA ALA A 61 10.68 -2.99 8.24
C ALA A 61 9.82 -2.77 9.50
N SER A 62 9.50 -1.52 9.85
CA SER A 62 8.74 -1.16 11.06
C SER A 62 7.23 -0.96 10.81
N GLY A 63 6.77 -1.09 9.57
CA GLY A 63 5.35 -0.96 9.22
C GLY A 63 4.83 0.49 9.21
N ASP A 64 5.68 1.48 8.90
CA ASP A 64 5.35 2.92 9.00
C ASP A 64 5.55 3.70 7.68
N ASN A 65 5.44 3.01 6.54
CA ASN A 65 5.70 3.52 5.20
C ASN A 65 4.42 3.94 4.45
N ILE A 66 3.29 3.28 4.70
CA ILE A 66 2.00 3.63 4.08
C ILE A 66 1.36 4.83 4.79
N PRO A 67 1.10 5.95 4.09
CA PRO A 67 0.38 7.07 4.68
C PRO A 67 -1.04 6.67 5.06
N TYR A 68 -1.41 6.79 6.34
CA TYR A 68 -2.76 6.49 6.82
C TYR A 68 -3.86 7.30 6.11
N ALA A 69 -3.50 8.44 5.50
CA ALA A 69 -4.41 9.30 4.75
C ALA A 69 -5.12 8.58 3.58
N ILE A 70 -4.56 7.48 3.05
CA ILE A 70 -5.18 6.69 1.98
C ILE A 70 -6.56 6.12 2.36
N THR A 71 -6.79 5.89 3.66
CA THR A 71 -8.07 5.38 4.17
C THR A 71 -9.20 6.42 4.14
N ARG A 72 -8.88 7.71 3.95
CA ARG A 72 -9.87 8.79 3.92
C ARG A 72 -10.78 8.73 2.69
N GLU A 73 -10.28 8.15 1.60
CA GLU A 73 -11.01 8.03 0.34
C GLU A 73 -11.82 6.71 0.25
N CYS A 74 -11.53 5.73 1.11
CA CYS A 74 -12.14 4.39 1.05
C CYS A 74 -12.54 3.90 2.46
N THR A 75 -13.85 3.94 2.76
CA THR A 75 -14.38 3.63 4.10
C THR A 75 -14.29 2.16 4.52
N ASN A 76 -14.06 1.25 3.56
CA ASN A 76 -13.89 -0.19 3.79
C ASN A 76 -12.42 -0.63 3.80
N VAL A 77 -11.46 0.31 3.80
CA VAL A 77 -10.01 0.04 3.80
C VAL A 77 -9.43 0.36 5.17
N SER A 78 -8.54 -0.50 5.67
CA SER A 78 -7.76 -0.27 6.88
C SER A 78 -6.29 -0.56 6.62
N VAL A 79 -5.40 0.23 7.22
CA VAL A 79 -3.94 0.06 7.18
C VAL A 79 -3.45 -0.27 8.58
N VAL A 80 -2.60 -1.30 8.70
CA VAL A 80 -1.99 -1.75 9.96
C VAL A 80 -0.49 -1.96 9.82
#